data_AF-A0AAE7DGJ9-F1
#
_entry.id   AF-A0AAE7DGJ9-F1
#
_cell.length_a   1.000
_cell.length_b   1.000
_cell.length_c   1.000
_cell.angle_alpha   90.00
_cell.angle_beta   90.00
_cell.angle_gamma   90.00
#
_symmetry.space_group_name_H-M   'P 1'
#
loop_
_entity.id
_entity.type
_entity.pdbx_description
1 polymer ?
#
loop_
_entity_poly.entity_id
_entity_poly.type
_entity_poly.pdbx_seq_one_letter_code
_entity_poly.pdbx_strand_id
1 'polypeptide(L)'
;MNNYKQAAIRNGSARTQLIFTKVKNMLDDMREEIQLNGGVYPYNGGKISKNEVCRRAGIGKTTIFSDKQRELNSHVDAWLDQFLPKKNYNSQRKSKTELAAQWKSKFLALSESHHVTELDLQALRSDYDKILEKNVALQCKLDALMESLKSQKVKIIFPIK
;
A
#
# COMPACT_ATOMS: atom_id res chain seq x y z
N MET A 1 7.48 -58.47 18.72
CA MET A 1 7.74 -57.01 18.65
C MET A 1 6.46 -56.32 18.19
N ASN A 2 6.09 -55.23 18.87
CA ASN A 2 4.71 -54.71 18.90
C ASN A 2 4.30 -54.00 17.59
N ASN A 3 3.37 -54.59 16.82
CA ASN A 3 2.96 -54.17 15.47
C ASN A 3 2.50 -52.70 15.40
N TYR A 4 1.90 -52.21 16.49
CA TYR A 4 1.47 -50.82 16.66
C TYR A 4 2.64 -49.81 16.66
N LYS A 5 3.81 -50.18 17.21
CA LYS A 5 5.00 -49.31 17.19
C LYS A 5 5.53 -49.15 15.77
N GLN A 6 5.55 -50.22 14.97
CA GLN A 6 5.99 -50.15 13.58
C GLN A 6 5.00 -49.37 12.71
N ALA A 7 3.69 -49.55 12.91
CA ALA A 7 2.67 -48.78 12.21
C ALA A 7 2.75 -47.27 12.54
N ALA A 8 2.97 -46.90 13.80
CA ALA A 8 3.15 -45.50 14.20
C ALA A 8 4.40 -44.85 13.57
N ILE A 9 5.51 -45.59 13.48
CA ILE A 9 6.73 -45.12 12.82
C ILE A 9 6.48 -44.92 11.31
N ARG A 10 5.84 -45.88 10.65
CA ARG A 10 5.51 -45.80 9.20
C ARG A 10 4.57 -44.65 8.88
N ASN A 11 3.54 -44.43 9.71
CA ASN A 11 2.62 -43.31 9.53
C ASN A 11 3.32 -41.97 9.77
N GLY A 12 4.24 -41.93 10.74
CA GLY A 12 5.07 -40.75 11.01
C GLY A 12 5.99 -40.39 9.85
N SER A 13 6.66 -41.37 9.24
CA SER A 13 7.54 -41.15 8.09
C SER A 13 6.75 -40.74 6.84
N ALA A 14 5.62 -41.40 6.55
CA ALA A 14 4.75 -41.05 5.43
C ALA A 14 4.21 -39.61 5.54
N ARG A 15 3.79 -39.19 6.75
CA ARG A 15 3.36 -37.81 7.00
C ARG A 15 4.49 -36.80 6.80
N THR A 16 5.71 -37.16 7.22
CA THR A 16 6.89 -36.31 7.07
C THR A 16 7.22 -36.09 5.59
N GLN A 17 7.22 -37.17 4.80
CA GLN A 17 7.43 -37.09 3.35
C GLN A 17 6.33 -36.28 2.65
N LEU A 18 5.06 -36.46 3.03
CA LEU A 18 3.96 -35.68 2.47
C LEU A 18 4.16 -34.17 2.67
N ILE A 19 4.57 -33.76 3.88
CA ILE A 19 4.85 -32.35 4.20
C ILE A 19 6.03 -31.85 3.35
N PHE A 20 7.08 -32.65 3.22
CA PHE A 20 8.24 -32.31 2.39
C PHE A 20 7.84 -32.05 0.93
N THR A 21 7.07 -32.95 0.33
CA THR A 21 6.60 -32.81 -1.06
C THR A 21 5.72 -31.56 -1.23
N LYS A 22 4.80 -31.30 -0.29
CA LYS A 22 3.93 -30.11 -0.35
C LYS A 22 4.73 -28.82 -0.32
N VAL A 23 5.71 -28.72 0.58
CA VAL A 23 6.54 -27.52 0.69
C VAL A 23 7.42 -27.37 -0.54
N LYS A 24 8.04 -28.46 -1.02
CA LYS A 24 8.90 -28.41 -2.22
C LYS A 24 8.12 -27.93 -3.45
N ASN A 25 6.96 -28.53 -3.73
CA ASN A 25 6.13 -28.09 -4.86
C ASN A 25 5.76 -26.61 -4.73
N MET A 26 5.42 -26.16 -3.52
CA MET A 26 5.10 -24.75 -3.29
C MET A 26 6.29 -23.82 -3.51
N LEU A 27 7.51 -24.23 -3.16
CA LEU A 27 8.71 -23.43 -3.47
C LEU A 27 8.94 -23.29 -4.97
N ASP A 28 8.65 -24.33 -5.74
CA ASP A 28 8.75 -24.31 -7.19
C ASP A 28 7.65 -23.42 -7.81
N ASP A 29 6.39 -23.55 -7.36
CA ASP A 29 5.30 -22.65 -7.76
C ASP A 29 5.63 -21.18 -7.47
N MET A 30 6.13 -20.89 -6.26
CA MET A 30 6.53 -19.54 -5.87
C MET A 30 7.70 -19.02 -6.72
N ARG A 31 8.63 -19.90 -7.16
CA ARG A 31 9.73 -19.51 -8.04
C ARG A 31 9.20 -19.10 -9.42
N GLU A 32 8.26 -19.86 -9.98
CA GLU A 32 7.61 -19.53 -11.25
C GLU A 32 6.83 -18.21 -11.14
N GLU A 33 6.08 -18.01 -10.06
CA GLU A 33 5.37 -16.75 -9.79
C GLU A 33 6.33 -15.55 -9.74
N ILE A 34 7.50 -15.69 -9.12
CA ILE A 34 8.52 -14.63 -9.07
C ILE A 34 9.08 -14.36 -10.47
N GLN A 35 9.36 -15.39 -11.26
CA GLN A 35 9.86 -15.22 -12.63
C GLN A 35 8.84 -14.52 -13.53
N LEU A 36 7.56 -14.92 -13.46
CA LEU A 36 6.49 -14.32 -14.25
C LEU A 36 6.25 -12.85 -13.88
N ASN A 37 6.55 -12.45 -12.64
CA ASN A 37 6.38 -11.08 -12.15
C ASN A 37 7.70 -10.28 -12.14
N GLY A 38 8.62 -10.59 -13.05
CA GLY A 38 9.83 -9.78 -13.26
C GLY A 38 10.80 -9.80 -12.08
N GLY A 39 10.86 -10.90 -11.33
CA GLY A 39 11.73 -11.06 -10.16
C GLY A 39 11.11 -10.55 -8.86
N VAL A 40 9.85 -10.09 -8.87
CA VAL A 40 9.14 -9.61 -7.67
C VAL A 40 8.07 -10.62 -7.27
N TYR A 41 8.03 -11.00 -5.99
CA TYR A 41 6.97 -11.87 -5.48
C TYR A 41 5.62 -11.12 -5.46
N PRO A 42 4.56 -11.65 -6.08
CA PRO A 42 3.29 -10.93 -6.24
C PRO A 42 2.44 -10.86 -4.96
N TYR A 43 2.68 -11.73 -3.98
CA TYR A 43 1.88 -11.81 -2.75
C TYR A 43 2.59 -11.20 -1.55
N ASN A 44 1.85 -11.02 -0.44
CA ASN A 44 2.38 -10.59 0.85
C ASN A 44 3.23 -9.29 0.78
N GLY A 45 2.85 -8.36 -0.10
CA GLY A 45 3.56 -7.10 -0.30
C GLY A 45 5.01 -7.27 -0.75
N GLY A 46 5.30 -8.29 -1.56
CA GLY A 46 6.64 -8.58 -2.07
C GLY A 46 7.54 -9.34 -1.10
N LYS A 47 7.04 -9.73 0.08
CA LYS A 47 7.85 -10.35 1.13
C LYS A 47 7.67 -11.86 1.16
N ILE A 48 8.78 -12.57 0.98
CA ILE A 48 8.86 -14.02 1.10
C ILE A 48 9.39 -14.37 2.51
N SER A 49 8.72 -15.29 3.20
CA SER A 49 9.14 -15.76 4.54
C SER A 49 8.74 -17.21 4.77
N LYS A 50 9.33 -17.90 5.76
CA LYS A 50 8.91 -19.27 6.13
C LYS A 50 7.43 -19.38 6.42
N ASN A 51 6.86 -18.38 7.10
CA ASN A 51 5.43 -18.36 7.40
C ASN A 51 4.58 -18.24 6.14
N GLU A 52 5.07 -17.50 5.14
CA GLU A 52 4.41 -17.38 3.85
C GLU A 52 4.46 -18.71 3.08
N VAL A 53 5.62 -19.37 3.04
CA VAL A 53 5.76 -20.72 2.46
C VAL A 53 4.82 -21.71 3.15
N CYS A 54 4.77 -21.73 4.48
CA CYS A 54 3.86 -22.61 5.23
C CYS A 54 2.38 -22.34 4.92
N ARG A 55 1.99 -21.06 4.86
CA ARG A 55 0.62 -20.63 4.55
C ARG A 55 0.21 -21.12 3.17
N ARG A 56 1.08 -20.92 2.18
CA ARG A 56 0.83 -21.30 0.79
C ARG A 56 0.82 -22.82 0.59
N ALA A 57 1.72 -23.54 1.26
CA ALA A 57 1.78 -25.01 1.23
C ALA A 57 0.65 -25.69 2.05
N GLY A 58 -0.21 -24.91 2.72
CA GLY A 58 -1.31 -25.44 3.52
C GLY A 58 -0.86 -26.22 4.75
N ILE A 59 0.28 -25.85 5.35
CA ILE A 59 0.81 -26.46 6.57
C ILE A 59 0.81 -25.48 7.75
N GLY A 60 0.79 -26.02 8.97
CA GLY A 60 0.83 -25.20 10.17
C GLY A 60 2.13 -24.39 10.26
N LYS A 61 2.04 -23.12 10.71
CA LYS A 61 3.21 -22.22 10.83
C LYS A 61 4.35 -22.83 11.66
N THR A 62 4.01 -23.57 12.71
CA THR A 62 4.98 -24.22 13.61
C THR A 62 5.52 -25.55 13.09
N THR A 63 4.90 -26.14 12.06
CA THR A 63 5.24 -27.50 11.58
C THR A 63 6.68 -27.56 11.04
N ILE A 64 7.11 -26.54 10.32
CA ILE A 64 8.47 -26.47 9.77
C ILE A 64 9.54 -26.30 10.86
N PHE A 65 9.18 -25.77 12.02
CA PHE A 65 10.11 -25.56 13.16
C PHE A 65 10.23 -26.79 14.06
N SER A 66 9.52 -27.88 13.77
CA SER A 66 9.65 -29.12 14.54
C SER A 66 10.94 -29.86 14.20
N ASP A 67 11.53 -30.56 15.18
CA ASP A 67 12.76 -31.34 15.00
C ASP A 67 12.65 -32.38 13.88
N LYS A 68 11.46 -32.93 13.68
CA LYS A 68 11.15 -33.90 12.63
C LYS A 68 11.27 -33.32 11.22
N GLN A 69 11.17 -32.00 11.09
CA GLN A 69 11.22 -31.27 9.82
C GLN A 69 12.48 -30.40 9.72
N ARG A 70 13.51 -30.67 10.54
CA ARG A 70 14.75 -29.90 10.55
C ARG A 70 15.42 -29.81 9.17
N GLU A 71 15.48 -30.93 8.45
CA GLU A 71 16.04 -30.96 7.10
C GLU A 71 15.25 -30.10 6.12
N LEU A 72 13.92 -30.21 6.15
CA LEU A 72 13.04 -29.36 5.35
C LEU A 72 13.22 -27.88 5.69
N ASN A 73 13.34 -27.55 6.97
CA ASN A 73 13.57 -26.18 7.44
C ASN A 73 14.85 -25.58 6.84
N SER A 74 15.96 -26.33 6.89
CA SER A 74 17.23 -25.93 6.28
C SER A 74 17.10 -25.75 4.76
N HIS A 75 16.31 -26.58 4.09
CA HIS A 75 16.05 -26.42 2.65
C HIS A 75 15.28 -25.13 2.33
N VAL A 76 14.26 -24.81 3.13
CA VAL A 76 13.51 -23.55 2.98
C VAL A 76 14.40 -22.35 3.30
N ASP A 77 15.27 -22.42 4.30
CA ASP A 77 16.26 -21.35 4.58
C ASP A 77 17.16 -21.09 3.37
N ALA A 78 17.78 -22.14 2.83
CA ALA A 78 18.69 -22.02 1.69
C ALA A 78 17.99 -21.47 0.43
N TRP A 79 16.69 -21.75 0.28
CA TRP A 79 15.89 -21.17 -0.79
C TRP A 79 15.57 -19.69 -0.55
N LEU A 80 15.16 -19.32 0.66
CA LEU A 80 14.85 -17.93 1.03
C LEU A 80 16.08 -17.02 0.92
N ASP A 81 17.27 -17.54 1.23
CA ASP A 81 18.53 -16.81 1.14
C ASP A 81 18.88 -16.38 -0.30
N GLN A 82 18.27 -17.00 -1.33
CA GLN A 82 18.43 -16.59 -2.73
C GLN A 82 17.67 -15.30 -3.06
N PHE A 83 16.58 -15.02 -2.32
CA PHE A 83 15.69 -13.88 -2.58
C PHE A 83 15.82 -12.78 -1.54
N LEU A 84 16.30 -13.11 -0.35
CA LEU A 84 16.59 -12.11 0.67
C LEU A 84 17.91 -11.42 0.30
N PRO A 85 17.94 -10.07 0.22
CA PRO A 85 19.23 -9.38 0.13
C PRO A 85 20.05 -9.83 1.34
N LYS A 86 21.30 -10.27 1.11
CA LYS A 86 22.23 -10.70 2.16
C LYS A 86 22.09 -9.74 3.32
N LYS A 87 21.46 -10.20 4.41
CA LYS A 87 21.22 -9.36 5.57
C LYS A 87 22.59 -8.91 6.05
N ASN A 88 22.90 -7.64 5.84
CA ASN A 88 23.84 -6.98 6.71
C ASN A 88 23.19 -7.07 8.10
N TYR A 89 23.62 -8.06 8.90
CA TYR A 89 23.17 -8.29 10.27
C TYR A 89 23.44 -7.09 11.19
N ASN A 90 24.06 -6.04 10.65
CA ASN A 90 23.99 -4.69 11.15
C ASN A 90 22.60 -4.09 10.90
N SER A 91 21.58 -4.63 11.56
CA SER A 91 20.48 -3.78 12.01
C SER A 91 21.09 -2.82 13.03
N GLN A 92 21.78 -1.79 12.53
CA GLN A 92 22.25 -0.70 13.37
C GLN A 92 20.98 -0.06 13.90
N ARG A 93 20.68 -0.37 15.15
CA ARG A 93 19.71 0.35 15.95
C ARG A 93 20.10 1.82 15.81
N LYS A 94 19.30 2.59 15.04
CA LYS A 94 19.59 4.01 14.78
C LYS A 94 19.94 4.66 16.11
N SER A 95 21.09 5.34 16.14
CA SER A 95 21.51 6.04 17.34
C SER A 95 20.42 7.03 17.78
N LYS A 96 20.33 7.34 19.08
CA LYS A 96 19.35 8.33 19.57
C LYS A 96 19.49 9.67 18.83
N THR A 97 20.71 10.02 18.42
CA THR A 97 21.03 11.20 17.62
C THR A 97 20.48 11.12 16.20
N GLU A 98 20.65 10.00 15.50
CA GLU A 98 20.02 9.79 14.17
C GLU A 98 18.50 9.84 14.23
N LEU A 99 17.91 9.26 15.28
CA LEU A 99 16.47 9.29 15.47
C LEU A 99 16.00 10.74 15.68
N ALA A 100 16.67 11.49 16.56
CA ALA A 100 16.37 12.90 16.80
C ALA A 100 16.52 13.75 15.53
N ALA A 101 17.57 13.51 14.74
CA ALA A 101 17.77 14.20 13.46
C ALA A 101 16.65 13.90 12.46
N GLN A 102 16.20 12.63 12.36
CA GLN A 102 15.06 12.26 11.52
C GLN A 102 13.76 12.92 11.99
N TRP A 103 13.49 12.93 13.30
CA TRP A 103 12.30 13.60 13.84
C TRP A 103 12.33 15.10 13.58
N LYS A 104 13.49 15.75 13.77
CA LYS A 104 13.68 17.17 13.44
C LYS A 104 13.42 17.44 11.96
N SER A 105 13.97 16.61 11.07
CA SER A 105 13.75 16.75 9.62
C SER A 105 12.26 16.60 9.25
N LYS A 106 11.58 15.60 9.80
CA LYS A 106 10.13 15.42 9.59
C LYS A 106 9.30 16.59 10.12
N PHE A 107 9.65 17.10 11.30
CA PHE A 107 8.97 18.25 11.90
C PHE A 107 9.15 19.50 11.03
N LEU A 108 10.36 19.77 10.56
CA LEU A 108 10.62 20.90 9.67
C LEU A 108 9.86 20.78 8.34
N ALA A 109 9.85 19.59 7.73
CA ALA A 109 9.08 19.34 6.52
C ALA A 109 7.56 19.55 6.73
N LEU A 110 7.03 19.10 7.87
CA LEU A 110 5.63 19.31 8.21
C LEU A 110 5.31 20.79 8.46
N SER A 111 6.19 21.50 9.16
CA SER A 111 6.04 22.93 9.42
C SER A 111 6.07 23.75 8.13
N GLU A 112 6.97 23.41 7.21
CA GLU A 112 7.06 24.06 5.89
C GLU A 112 5.79 23.82 5.07
N SER A 113 5.34 22.56 5.01
CA SER A 113 4.08 22.21 4.33
C SER A 113 2.89 22.96 4.91
N HIS A 114 2.84 23.12 6.24
CA HIS A 114 1.77 23.88 6.90
C HIS A 114 1.81 25.36 6.49
N HIS A 115 3.00 25.97 6.51
CA HIS A 115 3.15 27.36 6.14
C HIS A 115 2.71 27.64 4.69
N VAL A 116 3.10 26.76 3.75
CA VAL A 116 2.64 26.84 2.35
C VAL A 116 1.12 26.75 2.27
N THR A 117 0.50 25.79 2.96
CA THR A 117 -0.97 25.66 2.93
C THR A 117 -1.71 26.84 3.56
N GLU A 118 -1.12 27.51 4.56
CA GLU A 118 -1.69 28.73 5.14
C GLU A 118 -1.64 29.89 4.15
N LEU A 119 -0.53 30.05 3.42
CA LEU A 119 -0.41 31.06 2.38
C LEU A 119 -1.40 30.81 1.22
N ASP A 120 -1.53 29.56 0.79
CA ASP A 120 -2.50 29.16 -0.23
C ASP A 120 -3.94 29.48 0.21
N LEU A 121 -4.28 29.17 1.47
CA LEU A 121 -5.58 29.49 2.04
C LEU A 121 -5.86 31.01 2.02
N GLN A 122 -4.87 31.82 2.38
CA GLN A 122 -4.99 33.28 2.35
C GLN A 122 -5.20 33.80 0.93
N ALA A 123 -4.45 33.29 -0.04
CA ALA A 123 -4.61 33.64 -1.45
C ALA A 123 -6.00 33.28 -1.97
N LEU A 124 -6.46 32.05 -1.70
CA LEU A 124 -7.79 31.59 -2.09
C LEU A 124 -8.92 32.42 -1.47
N ARG A 125 -8.77 32.84 -0.21
CA ARG A 125 -9.75 33.73 0.45
C ARG A 125 -9.81 35.09 -0.26
N SER A 126 -8.65 35.70 -0.55
CA SER A 126 -8.61 36.97 -1.29
C SER A 126 -9.26 36.86 -2.67
N ASP A 127 -9.04 35.76 -3.38
CA ASP A 127 -9.65 35.55 -4.69
C ASP A 127 -11.14 35.28 -4.61
N TYR A 128 -11.60 34.55 -3.59
CA TYR A 128 -13.00 34.37 -3.30
C TYR A 128 -13.71 35.72 -3.06
N ASP A 129 -13.12 36.59 -2.24
CA ASP A 129 -13.68 37.91 -1.95
C ASP A 129 -13.81 38.76 -3.24
N LYS A 130 -12.77 38.77 -4.09
CA LYS A 130 -12.82 39.47 -5.39
C LYS A 130 -13.90 38.92 -6.31
N ILE A 131 -14.07 37.59 -6.35
CA ILE A 131 -15.10 36.95 -7.19
C ILE A 131 -16.49 37.30 -6.66
N LEU A 132 -16.66 37.31 -5.33
CA LEU A 132 -17.91 37.67 -4.69
C LEU A 132 -18.28 39.14 -4.99
N GLU A 133 -17.34 40.07 -4.86
CA GLU A 133 -17.53 41.48 -5.23
C GLU A 133 -17.95 41.64 -6.69
N LYS A 134 -17.28 40.93 -7.61
CA LYS A 134 -17.65 40.95 -9.04
C LYS A 134 -19.05 40.38 -9.28
N ASN A 135 -19.40 39.30 -8.60
CA ASN A 135 -20.71 38.67 -8.74
C ASN A 135 -21.82 39.64 -8.30
N VAL A 136 -21.67 40.24 -7.12
CA VAL A 136 -22.58 41.28 -6.61
C VAL A 136 -22.69 42.44 -7.60
N ALA A 137 -21.57 42.95 -8.12
CA ALA A 137 -21.59 44.04 -9.09
C ALA A 137 -22.29 43.67 -10.40
N LEU A 138 -22.11 42.44 -10.91
CA LEU A 138 -22.82 41.95 -12.09
C LEU A 138 -24.30 41.78 -11.83
N GLN A 139 -24.68 41.31 -10.64
CA GLN A 139 -26.08 41.13 -10.27
C GLN A 139 -26.80 42.48 -10.18
N CYS A 140 -26.18 43.49 -9.54
CA CYS A 140 -26.71 44.85 -9.55
C CYS A 140 -26.87 45.43 -10.97
N LYS A 141 -25.91 45.15 -11.88
CA LYS A 141 -26.03 45.58 -13.29
C LYS A 141 -27.17 44.89 -14.00
N LEU A 142 -27.35 43.59 -13.79
CA LEU A 142 -28.44 42.81 -14.37
C LEU A 142 -29.78 43.36 -13.90
N ASP A 143 -29.93 43.64 -12.60
CA ASP A 143 -31.14 44.21 -12.02
C ASP A 143 -31.45 45.59 -12.61
N ALA A 144 -30.44 46.47 -12.72
CA ALA A 144 -30.60 47.80 -13.32
C ALA A 144 -30.99 47.74 -14.80
N LEU A 145 -30.42 46.81 -15.58
CA LEU A 145 -30.79 46.59 -16.98
C LEU A 145 -32.21 46.03 -17.11
N MET A 146 -32.60 45.11 -16.23
CA MET A 146 -33.96 44.57 -16.17
C MET A 146 -34.99 45.65 -15.86
N GLU A 147 -34.70 46.57 -14.94
CA GLU A 147 -35.55 47.73 -14.67
C GLU A 147 -35.63 48.70 -15.86
N SER A 148 -34.50 48.94 -16.53
CA SER A 148 -34.43 49.77 -17.74
C SER A 148 -35.25 49.18 -18.90
N LEU A 149 -35.22 47.85 -19.07
CA LEU A 149 -36.04 47.16 -20.07
C LEU A 149 -37.53 47.19 -19.73
N LYS A 150 -37.90 47.02 -18.45
CA LYS A 150 -39.30 47.13 -18.01
C LYS A 150 -39.88 48.53 -18.21
N SER A 151 -39.05 49.58 -18.09
CA SER A 151 -39.48 50.97 -18.26
C SER A 151 -39.53 51.43 -19.73
N GLN A 152 -38.86 50.73 -20.66
CA GLN A 152 -39.00 50.99 -22.09
C GLN A 152 -40.35 50.50 -22.62
N LYS A 153 -41.26 51.43 -22.91
CA LYS A 153 -42.46 51.16 -23.70
C LYS A 153 -42.07 50.91 -25.15
N VAL A 154 -42.18 49.67 -25.61
CA VAL A 154 -42.03 49.31 -27.03
C VAL A 154 -43.16 49.97 -27.83
N LYS A 155 -42.84 51.03 -28.58
CA LYS A 155 -43.75 51.56 -29.61
C LYS A 155 -43.69 50.61 -30.81
N ILE A 156 -44.67 49.71 -30.90
CA ILE A 156 -44.89 48.91 -32.10
C ILE A 156 -45.47 49.85 -33.16
N ILE A 157 -44.64 50.27 -34.13
CA ILE A 157 -45.09 51.06 -35.27
C ILE A 157 -45.53 50.07 -36.35
N PHE A 158 -46.84 49.99 -36.59
CA PHE A 158 -47.37 49.24 -37.73
C PHE A 158 -47.29 50.11 -39.00
N PRO A 159 -46.73 49.59 -40.12
CA PRO A 159 -46.71 50.32 -41.38
C PRO A 159 -48.14 50.43 -41.93
N ILE A 160 -48.56 51.66 -42.26
CA ILE A 160 -49.85 51.95 -42.90
C ILE A 160 -49.71 51.64 -44.39
N LYS A 161 -50.64 50.83 -44.92
CA LYS A 161 -50.77 50.51 -46.35
C LYS A 161 -51.37 51.66 -47.15
#